data_AF-A0A853I9B3-F1
#
_entry.id   AF-A0A853I9B3-F1
#
_cell.length_a   1.000
_cell.length_b   1.000
_cell.length_c   1.000
_cell.angle_alpha   90.00
_cell.angle_beta   90.00
_cell.angle_gamma   90.00
#
_symmetry.space_group_name_H-M   'P 1'
#
loop_
_entity.id
_entity.type
_entity.pdbx_description
1 polymer ?
#
loop_
_entity_poly.entity_id
_entity_poly.type
_entity_poly.pdbx_seq_one_letter_code
_entity_poly.pdbx_strand_id
1 'polypeptide(L)'
;MKLSKLLFTSVVVLGPTSSAYAETTQVFCGKLDGSEWHWLQDPNKPLIPVGRAGLSYAPLIVSGAWGSTILPLGEWGSFNVNIFSISEADYLSIKNKCSSGYAVQPANNVFSAWSLFKVNKANGQFFIAPGYVEKNRVLARDYSFGLSDIRLKQDIQPLQESLDKVSRVSGYSYSWRPDSVQGQLAGQTEYGVIAQEVQAEFPELVKQDDQGYLRVDYRGLVPVLLESIKELNTRIEALEARQ
;
A
#
# COMPACT_ATOMS: atom_id res chain seq x y z
N MET A 1 12.41 -15.44 -73.49
CA MET A 1 12.03 -15.86 -72.12
C MET A 1 12.98 -15.21 -71.12
N LYS A 2 12.55 -14.12 -70.46
CA LYS A 2 13.29 -13.48 -69.36
C LYS A 2 12.53 -13.78 -68.07
N LEU A 3 13.11 -14.61 -67.19
CA LEU A 3 12.58 -14.80 -65.83
C LEU A 3 12.98 -13.59 -64.97
N SER A 4 11.98 -12.84 -64.50
CA SER A 4 12.17 -11.85 -63.44
C SER A 4 12.28 -12.57 -62.09
N LYS A 5 13.36 -12.29 -61.36
CA LYS A 5 13.57 -12.77 -60.00
C LYS A 5 12.65 -11.98 -59.06
N LEU A 6 11.69 -12.65 -58.40
CA LEU A 6 11.01 -12.09 -57.23
C LEU A 6 11.98 -12.17 -56.04
N LEU A 7 12.39 -11.01 -55.53
CA LEU A 7 13.05 -10.86 -54.24
C LEU A 7 11.97 -10.83 -53.16
N PHE A 8 11.89 -11.88 -52.34
CA PHE A 8 11.15 -11.85 -51.09
C PHE A 8 11.92 -11.00 -50.08
N THR A 9 11.49 -9.76 -49.87
CA THR A 9 11.95 -8.94 -48.74
C THR A 9 11.23 -9.41 -47.48
N SER A 10 11.93 -10.13 -46.62
CA SER A 10 11.48 -10.44 -45.27
C SER A 10 11.34 -9.14 -44.48
N VAL A 11 10.11 -8.68 -44.28
CA VAL A 11 9.81 -7.61 -43.31
C VAL A 11 9.93 -8.23 -41.91
N VAL A 12 11.06 -7.99 -41.26
CA VAL A 12 11.20 -8.26 -39.83
C VAL A 12 10.41 -7.17 -39.10
N VAL A 13 9.22 -7.51 -38.65
CA VAL A 13 8.46 -6.67 -37.71
C VAL A 13 9.17 -6.77 -36.36
N LEU A 14 10.04 -5.80 -36.07
CA LEU A 14 10.53 -5.54 -34.73
C LEU A 14 9.34 -5.07 -33.89
N GLY A 15 8.67 -6.02 -33.22
CA GLY A 15 7.76 -5.69 -32.13
C GLY A 15 8.52 -4.92 -31.05
N PRO A 16 7.86 -4.01 -30.31
CA PRO A 16 8.52 -3.26 -29.26
C PRO A 16 9.10 -4.26 -28.26
N THR A 17 10.42 -4.25 -28.11
CA THR A 17 11.10 -4.93 -27.01
C THR A 17 10.65 -4.22 -25.74
N SER A 18 9.65 -4.79 -25.06
CA SER A 18 9.37 -4.44 -23.68
C SER A 18 10.63 -4.80 -22.89
N SER A 19 11.46 -3.79 -22.67
CA SER A 19 12.53 -3.88 -21.70
C SER A 19 11.84 -3.96 -20.35
N ALA A 20 11.54 -5.18 -19.89
CA ALA A 20 11.13 -5.42 -18.52
C ALA A 20 12.33 -5.03 -17.66
N TYR A 21 12.34 -3.78 -17.17
CA TYR A 21 13.31 -3.36 -16.18
C TYR A 21 13.16 -4.29 -14.99
N ALA A 22 14.24 -4.99 -14.63
CA ALA A 22 14.28 -5.78 -13.43
C ALA A 22 14.16 -4.83 -12.24
N GLU A 23 13.03 -4.90 -11.53
CA GLU A 23 12.80 -4.19 -10.29
C GLU A 23 13.59 -4.87 -9.16
N THR A 24 13.71 -4.20 -8.02
CA THR A 24 14.36 -4.76 -6.84
C THR A 24 13.44 -4.74 -5.62
N THR A 25 13.68 -5.66 -4.69
CA THR A 25 12.92 -5.75 -3.43
C THR A 25 13.87 -6.06 -2.28
N GLN A 26 13.56 -5.56 -1.09
CA GLN A 26 14.25 -5.98 0.13
C GLN A 26 13.66 -7.30 0.63
N VAL A 27 14.46 -8.08 1.33
CA VAL A 27 14.04 -9.38 1.88
C VAL A 27 13.98 -9.30 3.41
N PHE A 28 12.93 -9.86 3.99
CA PHE A 28 12.81 -10.04 5.43
C PHE A 28 12.42 -11.48 5.76
N CYS A 29 12.65 -11.88 7.01
CA CYS A 29 12.21 -13.15 7.56
C CYS A 29 10.98 -12.91 8.43
N GLY A 30 9.85 -13.55 8.10
CA GLY A 30 8.60 -13.45 8.84
C GLY A 30 8.13 -14.81 9.35
N LYS A 31 7.57 -14.87 10.56
CA LYS A 31 6.86 -16.07 11.03
C LYS A 31 5.58 -16.28 10.23
N LEU A 32 5.21 -17.53 10.03
CA LEU A 32 4.01 -17.92 9.27
C LEU A 32 2.69 -17.52 9.95
N ASP A 33 2.72 -17.17 11.23
CA ASP A 33 1.58 -16.65 11.99
C ASP A 33 1.49 -15.12 11.98
N GLY A 34 2.47 -14.43 11.39
CA GLY A 34 2.53 -12.97 11.33
C GLY A 34 2.93 -12.29 12.65
N SER A 35 3.28 -13.04 13.70
CA SER A 35 3.57 -12.50 15.04
C SER A 35 4.90 -11.74 15.11
N GLU A 36 5.85 -12.09 14.23
CA GLU A 36 7.20 -11.57 14.29
C GLU A 36 7.83 -11.52 12.90
N TRP A 37 8.65 -10.50 12.69
CA TRP A 37 9.49 -10.38 11.50
C TRP A 37 10.78 -9.60 11.80
N HIS A 38 11.81 -9.85 11.01
CA HIS A 38 13.05 -9.08 11.04
C HIS A 38 13.67 -8.99 9.64
N TRP A 39 14.36 -7.89 9.37
CA TRP A 39 15.06 -7.67 8.11
C TRP A 39 16.18 -8.70 7.91
N LEU A 40 16.27 -9.21 6.69
CA LEU A 40 17.40 -10.05 6.32
C LEU A 40 18.54 -9.16 5.84
N GLN A 41 19.69 -9.28 6.50
CA GLN A 41 20.86 -8.45 6.25
C GLN A 41 21.83 -9.15 5.29
N ASP A 42 22.54 -8.38 4.48
CA ASP A 42 23.59 -8.89 3.61
C ASP A 42 24.96 -8.77 4.32
N PRO A 43 25.54 -9.88 4.83
CA PRO A 43 26.80 -9.83 5.57
C PRO A 43 28.00 -9.51 4.67
N ASN A 44 27.85 -9.61 3.34
CA ASN A 44 28.91 -9.34 2.39
C ASN A 44 28.95 -7.87 1.94
N LYS A 45 27.98 -7.05 2.37
CA LYS A 45 27.94 -5.62 2.07
C LYS A 45 28.47 -4.80 3.24
N PRO A 46 29.16 -3.68 2.94
CA PRO A 46 29.60 -2.78 3.99
C PRO A 46 28.41 -2.24 4.76
N LEU A 47 28.63 -1.96 6.04
CA LEU A 47 27.63 -1.29 6.86
C LEU A 47 27.29 0.06 6.24
N ILE A 48 26.01 0.37 6.19
CA ILE A 48 25.47 1.62 5.67
C ILE A 48 25.29 2.63 6.80
N PRO A 49 25.63 3.92 6.59
CA PRO A 49 25.31 4.98 7.54
C PRO A 49 23.79 5.13 7.69
N VAL A 50 23.28 5.05 8.92
CA VAL A 50 21.85 5.26 9.22
C VAL A 50 21.70 6.46 10.15
N GLY A 51 21.74 7.66 9.55
CA GLY A 51 21.61 8.92 10.27
C GLY A 51 22.61 9.06 11.43
N ARG A 52 22.18 9.65 12.54
CA ARG A 52 22.99 9.79 13.77
C ARG A 52 23.05 8.52 14.62
N ALA A 53 22.35 7.45 14.24
CA ALA A 53 22.24 6.21 15.00
C ALA A 53 23.40 5.22 14.76
N GLY A 54 24.34 5.55 13.86
CA GLY A 54 25.52 4.75 13.57
C GLY A 54 25.43 3.95 12.28
N LEU A 55 26.12 2.81 12.24
CA LEU A 55 26.23 1.92 11.08
C LEU A 55 25.25 0.75 11.23
N SER A 56 24.50 0.42 10.17
CA SER A 56 23.63 -0.76 10.11
C SER A 56 23.99 -1.64 8.93
N TYR A 57 23.68 -2.93 8.98
CA TYR A 57 23.87 -3.80 7.84
C TYR A 57 22.92 -3.42 6.70
N ALA A 58 23.44 -3.50 5.47
CA ALA A 58 22.62 -3.28 4.28
C ALA A 58 21.53 -4.37 4.19
N PRO A 59 20.29 -4.00 3.81
CA PRO A 59 19.26 -5.00 3.57
C PRO A 59 19.67 -5.90 2.41
N LEU A 60 19.30 -7.18 2.51
CA LEU A 60 19.43 -8.10 1.38
C LEU A 60 18.44 -7.69 0.30
N ILE A 61 18.94 -7.46 -0.92
CA ILE A 61 18.14 -7.03 -2.07
C ILE A 61 18.19 -8.12 -3.13
N VAL A 62 17.04 -8.43 -3.71
CA VAL A 62 16.91 -9.34 -4.86
C VAL A 62 16.19 -8.66 -6.01
N SER A 63 16.49 -9.10 -7.23
CA SER A 63 15.91 -8.56 -8.46
C SER A 63 14.74 -9.41 -8.96
N GLY A 64 13.79 -8.79 -9.65
CA GLY A 64 12.57 -9.44 -10.10
C GLY A 64 11.54 -8.45 -10.61
N ALA A 65 10.26 -8.73 -10.37
CA ALA A 65 9.16 -7.85 -10.76
C ALA A 65 7.99 -7.93 -9.77
N TRP A 66 7.51 -6.78 -9.31
CA TRP A 66 6.27 -6.69 -8.55
C TRP A 66 5.06 -6.98 -9.43
N GLY A 67 4.04 -7.56 -8.80
CA GLY A 67 2.77 -7.81 -9.45
C GLY A 67 1.72 -8.22 -8.43
N SER A 68 0.62 -8.72 -8.93
CA SER A 68 -0.42 -9.32 -8.12
C SER A 68 -0.86 -10.66 -8.69
N THR A 69 -1.37 -11.52 -7.83
CA THR A 69 -1.97 -12.79 -8.25
C THR A 69 -3.13 -13.15 -7.34
N ILE A 70 -4.04 -13.96 -7.86
CA ILE A 70 -5.20 -14.43 -7.10
C ILE A 70 -4.85 -15.77 -6.46
N LEU A 71 -4.83 -15.83 -5.13
CA LEU A 71 -4.56 -17.05 -4.37
C LEU A 71 -5.83 -17.56 -3.70
N PRO A 72 -6.16 -18.86 -3.84
CA PRO A 72 -7.23 -19.47 -3.06
C PRO A 72 -6.73 -19.67 -1.62
N LEU A 73 -7.30 -18.94 -0.67
CA LEU A 73 -6.95 -19.04 0.75
C LEU A 73 -8.03 -19.82 1.52
N GLY A 74 -8.28 -21.06 1.12
CA GLY A 74 -9.20 -21.99 1.81
C GLY A 74 -10.66 -21.54 1.79
N GLU A 75 -11.37 -21.71 2.91
CA GLU A 75 -12.80 -21.37 3.09
C GLU A 75 -13.14 -19.89 2.84
N TRP A 76 -12.13 -19.03 2.77
CA TRP A 76 -12.26 -17.60 2.61
C TRP A 76 -12.40 -17.16 1.14
N GLY A 77 -12.16 -18.06 0.18
CA GLY A 77 -12.23 -17.76 -1.25
C GLY A 77 -10.89 -17.34 -1.87
N SER A 78 -10.97 -16.67 -3.01
CA SER A 78 -9.82 -16.30 -3.86
C SER A 78 -9.48 -14.81 -3.71
N PHE A 79 -8.22 -14.48 -3.46
CA PHE A 79 -7.82 -13.12 -3.10
C PHE A 79 -6.64 -12.59 -3.88
N ASN A 80 -6.67 -11.30 -4.20
CA ASN A 80 -5.55 -10.61 -4.82
C ASN A 80 -4.44 -10.35 -3.78
N VAL A 81 -3.32 -11.04 -3.94
CA VAL A 81 -2.12 -10.93 -3.10
C VAL A 81 -1.02 -10.24 -3.90
N ASN A 82 -0.37 -9.25 -3.29
CA ASN A 82 0.83 -8.65 -3.86
C ASN A 82 1.97 -9.68 -3.84
N ILE A 83 2.62 -9.84 -4.98
CA ILE A 83 3.71 -10.79 -5.15
C ILE A 83 4.94 -10.11 -5.74
N PHE A 84 6.10 -10.65 -5.41
CA PHE A 84 7.33 -10.35 -6.12
C PHE A 84 7.77 -11.59 -6.89
N SER A 85 7.80 -11.47 -8.21
CA SER A 85 8.22 -12.55 -9.11
C SER A 85 9.74 -12.62 -9.16
N ILE A 86 10.29 -13.79 -8.87
CA ILE A 86 11.73 -14.05 -8.79
C ILE A 86 12.07 -15.36 -9.49
N SER A 87 13.33 -15.55 -9.92
CA SER A 87 13.79 -16.84 -10.45
C SER A 87 13.94 -17.89 -9.34
N GLU A 88 13.78 -19.17 -9.68
CA GLU A 88 14.02 -20.26 -8.74
C GLU A 88 15.45 -20.27 -8.19
N ALA A 89 16.44 -19.94 -9.03
CA ALA A 89 17.84 -19.86 -8.61
C ALA A 89 18.05 -18.78 -7.53
N ASP A 90 17.50 -17.57 -7.76
CA ASP A 90 17.64 -16.47 -6.80
C ASP A 90 16.86 -16.74 -5.52
N TYR A 91 15.66 -17.32 -5.61
CA TYR A 91 14.89 -17.71 -4.42
C TYR A 91 15.63 -18.75 -3.57
N LEU A 92 16.22 -19.77 -4.20
CA LEU A 92 16.99 -20.79 -3.48
C LEU A 92 18.24 -20.21 -2.81
N SER A 93 18.83 -19.15 -3.37
CA SER A 93 19.97 -18.46 -2.75
C SER A 93 19.63 -17.77 -1.42
N ILE A 94 18.35 -17.43 -1.21
CA ILE A 94 17.89 -16.70 -0.02
C ILE A 94 17.05 -17.55 0.95
N LYS A 95 16.38 -18.61 0.47
CA LYS A 95 15.39 -19.39 1.23
C LYS A 95 15.88 -19.86 2.61
N ASN A 96 17.14 -20.29 2.70
CA ASN A 96 17.71 -20.88 3.92
C ASN A 96 18.46 -19.86 4.80
N LYS A 97 18.35 -18.56 4.50
CA LYS A 97 18.99 -17.50 5.30
C LYS A 97 18.17 -17.12 6.55
N CYS A 98 16.91 -17.53 6.62
CA CYS A 98 16.07 -17.34 7.80
C CYS A 98 16.22 -18.50 8.79
N SER A 99 16.09 -18.21 10.08
CA SER A 99 16.01 -19.20 11.16
C SER A 99 14.82 -20.15 10.98
N SER A 100 14.90 -21.33 11.60
CA SER A 100 13.78 -22.29 11.63
C SER A 100 12.49 -21.63 12.12
N GLY A 101 11.39 -21.85 11.42
CA GLY A 101 10.08 -21.24 11.72
C GLY A 101 9.81 -19.90 11.03
N TYR A 102 10.78 -19.33 10.31
CA TYR A 102 10.62 -18.11 9.52
C TYR A 102 10.68 -18.42 8.03
N ALA A 103 9.95 -17.64 7.24
CA ALA A 103 9.98 -17.68 5.79
C ALA A 103 10.51 -16.36 5.22
N VAL A 104 11.24 -16.44 4.11
CA VAL A 104 11.67 -15.26 3.37
C VAL A 104 10.47 -14.61 2.67
N GLN A 105 10.32 -13.30 2.80
CA GLN A 105 9.26 -12.54 2.15
C GLN A 105 9.81 -11.22 1.57
N PRO A 106 9.25 -10.75 0.43
CA PRO A 106 9.66 -9.50 -0.19
C PRO A 106 9.04 -8.28 0.51
N ALA A 107 9.76 -7.16 0.51
CA ALA A 107 9.30 -5.88 1.03
C ALA A 107 9.56 -4.75 0.03
N ASN A 108 8.56 -3.90 -0.14
CA ASN A 108 8.69 -2.71 -0.98
C ASN A 108 9.40 -1.62 -0.18
N ASN A 109 10.71 -1.50 -0.38
CA ASN A 109 11.59 -0.59 0.36
C ASN A 109 11.55 -0.86 1.87
N VAL A 110 10.99 0.07 2.65
CA VAL A 110 11.07 0.10 4.13
C VAL A 110 9.88 -0.61 4.79
N PHE A 111 8.89 -1.05 4.01
CA PHE A 111 7.70 -1.72 4.53
C PHE A 111 7.28 -2.87 3.61
N SER A 112 6.83 -3.98 4.21
CA SER A 112 6.12 -5.01 3.45
C SER A 112 4.66 -5.04 3.87
N ALA A 113 3.77 -5.18 2.89
CA ALA A 113 2.38 -5.53 3.13
C ALA A 113 2.19 -7.05 3.31
N TRP A 114 3.20 -7.75 3.87
CA TRP A 114 3.25 -9.21 3.95
C TRP A 114 3.04 -9.89 2.58
N SER A 115 3.75 -9.37 1.56
CA SER A 115 3.73 -9.90 0.20
C SER A 115 4.42 -11.27 0.12
N LEU A 116 4.17 -12.04 -0.94
CA LEU A 116 4.79 -13.36 -1.16
C LEU A 116 5.72 -13.37 -2.37
N PHE A 117 6.71 -14.28 -2.38
CA PHE A 117 7.47 -14.55 -3.60
C PHE A 117 6.67 -15.46 -4.54
N LYS A 118 6.56 -15.07 -5.81
CA LYS A 118 6.19 -15.96 -6.91
C LYS A 118 7.48 -16.45 -7.55
N VAL A 119 7.79 -17.72 -7.35
CA VAL A 119 9.05 -18.32 -7.81
C VAL A 119 8.83 -18.96 -9.16
N ASN A 120 9.50 -18.44 -10.19
CA ASN A 120 9.40 -18.92 -11.56
C ASN A 120 10.51 -19.94 -11.85
N LYS A 121 10.11 -21.11 -12.34
CA LYS A 121 10.98 -22.21 -12.74
C LYS A 121 11.38 -22.05 -14.21
N ALA A 122 12.53 -22.63 -14.58
CA ALA A 122 13.03 -22.59 -15.95
C ALA A 122 12.09 -23.26 -16.98
N ASN A 123 11.25 -24.20 -16.52
CA ASN A 123 10.26 -24.89 -17.36
C ASN A 123 8.96 -24.08 -17.59
N GLY A 124 8.91 -22.82 -17.16
CA GLY A 124 7.73 -21.94 -17.29
C GLY A 124 6.66 -22.12 -16.20
N GLN A 125 6.82 -23.08 -15.29
CA GLN A 125 5.95 -23.22 -14.12
C GLN A 125 6.33 -22.20 -13.03
N PHE A 126 5.42 -21.99 -12.08
CA PHE A 126 5.72 -21.21 -10.89
C PHE A 126 5.10 -21.84 -9.64
N PHE A 127 5.59 -21.45 -8.48
CA PHE A 127 4.93 -21.70 -7.20
C PHE A 127 4.99 -20.44 -6.33
N ILE A 128 4.11 -20.38 -5.33
CA ILE A 128 4.13 -19.32 -4.34
C ILE A 128 4.94 -19.81 -3.14
N ALA A 129 5.94 -19.03 -2.75
CA ALA A 129 6.74 -19.32 -1.57
C ALA A 129 5.87 -19.26 -0.30
N PRO A 130 6.15 -20.11 0.70
CA PRO A 130 5.51 -20.00 2.02
C PRO A 130 5.75 -18.61 2.62
N GLY A 131 4.76 -18.11 3.34
CA GLY A 131 4.83 -16.83 4.05
C GLY A 131 3.49 -16.48 4.69
N TYR A 132 3.51 -15.52 5.59
CA TYR A 132 2.27 -14.97 6.13
C TYR A 132 1.68 -13.95 5.16
N VAL A 133 0.35 -13.92 5.06
CA VAL A 133 -0.39 -12.89 4.34
C VAL A 133 -1.37 -12.25 5.31
N GLU A 134 -1.35 -10.92 5.38
CA GLU A 134 -2.22 -10.19 6.28
C GLU A 134 -3.69 -10.29 5.85
N LYS A 135 -4.48 -11.04 6.63
CA LYS A 135 -5.90 -11.33 6.35
C LYS A 135 -6.77 -10.07 6.26
N ASN A 136 -6.45 -9.05 7.06
CA ASN A 136 -7.19 -7.78 7.05
C ASN A 136 -6.94 -6.97 5.77
N ARG A 137 -5.86 -7.20 5.02
CA ARG A 137 -5.66 -6.59 3.69
C ARG A 137 -6.22 -7.45 2.57
N VAL A 138 -6.26 -8.76 2.76
CA VAL A 138 -6.91 -9.73 1.86
C VAL A 138 -8.43 -9.46 1.76
N LEU A 139 -9.06 -9.00 2.85
CA LEU A 139 -10.46 -8.54 2.86
C LEU A 139 -10.65 -7.05 2.51
N ALA A 140 -9.57 -6.27 2.41
CA ALA A 140 -9.64 -4.81 2.29
C ALA A 140 -9.19 -4.27 0.93
N ARG A 141 -9.13 -5.07 -0.15
CA ARG A 141 -8.68 -4.59 -1.47
C ARG A 141 -9.69 -4.70 -2.59
N ASP A 142 -10.96 -4.43 -2.31
CA ASP A 142 -11.67 -3.51 -3.20
C ASP A 142 -11.49 -2.08 -2.65
N TYR A 143 -10.28 -1.53 -2.74
CA TYR A 143 -10.00 -0.15 -2.28
C TYR A 143 -10.75 0.91 -3.10
N SER A 144 -11.48 0.51 -4.15
CA SER A 144 -12.35 1.39 -4.92
C SER A 144 -13.82 1.32 -4.49
N PHE A 145 -14.25 0.24 -3.81
CA PHE A 145 -15.63 0.08 -3.35
C PHE A 145 -15.69 -0.42 -1.91
N GLY A 146 -16.02 0.48 -0.98
CA GLY A 146 -16.36 0.11 0.40
C GLY A 146 -17.74 -0.56 0.48
N LEU A 147 -17.91 -1.53 1.38
CA LEU A 147 -19.23 -2.08 1.71
C LEU A 147 -20.15 -0.95 2.19
N SER A 148 -21.24 -0.69 1.46
CA SER A 148 -22.16 0.43 1.76
C SER A 148 -23.64 0.06 1.57
N ASP A 149 -23.95 -1.22 1.41
CA ASP A 149 -25.32 -1.73 1.26
C ASP A 149 -26.16 -1.44 2.52
N ILE A 150 -27.39 -0.98 2.34
CA ILE A 150 -28.31 -0.63 3.43
C ILE A 150 -28.58 -1.82 4.39
N ARG A 151 -28.52 -3.05 3.88
CA ARG A 151 -28.74 -4.27 4.68
C ARG A 151 -27.60 -4.56 5.66
N LEU A 152 -26.45 -3.91 5.48
CA LEU A 152 -25.28 -4.02 6.36
C LEU A 152 -25.20 -2.87 7.38
N LYS A 153 -26.22 -2.01 7.43
CA LYS A 153 -26.28 -0.82 8.27
C LYS A 153 -27.51 -0.87 9.17
N GLN A 154 -27.38 -0.32 10.37
CA GLN A 154 -28.46 -0.13 11.33
C GLN A 154 -28.39 1.31 11.85
N ASP A 155 -29.47 1.78 12.49
CA ASP A 155 -29.53 3.10 13.13
C ASP A 155 -29.18 4.26 12.16
N ILE A 156 -29.67 4.16 10.91
CA ILE A 156 -29.34 5.11 9.84
C ILE A 156 -30.04 6.44 10.09
N GLN A 157 -29.25 7.48 10.37
CA GLN A 157 -29.72 8.86 10.52
C GLN A 157 -29.00 9.76 9.52
N PRO A 158 -29.70 10.74 8.89
CA PRO A 158 -29.04 11.76 8.09
C PRO A 158 -28.07 12.59 8.94
N LEU A 159 -26.93 13.00 8.38
CA LEU A 159 -26.07 13.97 9.04
C LEU A 159 -26.77 15.33 9.04
N GLN A 160 -26.65 16.04 10.16
CA GLN A 160 -27.27 17.35 10.39
C GLN A 160 -26.19 18.33 10.84
N GLU A 161 -26.41 19.62 10.57
CA GLU A 161 -25.51 20.71 10.95
C GLU A 161 -24.08 20.52 10.40
N SER A 162 -23.97 19.86 9.24
CA SER A 162 -22.68 19.45 8.68
C SER A 162 -21.85 20.67 8.27
N LEU A 163 -22.50 21.70 7.71
CA LEU A 163 -21.85 22.96 7.34
C LEU A 163 -21.33 23.70 8.58
N ASP A 164 -22.15 23.81 9.62
CA ASP A 164 -21.78 24.55 10.82
C ASP A 164 -20.65 23.82 11.56
N LYS A 165 -20.70 22.49 11.68
CA LYS A 165 -19.62 21.68 12.29
C LYS A 165 -18.32 21.74 11.50
N VAL A 166 -18.37 21.53 10.17
CA VAL A 166 -17.15 21.54 9.36
C VAL A 166 -16.52 22.93 9.29
N SER A 167 -17.30 24.00 9.41
CA SER A 167 -16.78 25.37 9.45
C SER A 167 -15.88 25.67 10.66
N ARG A 168 -15.93 24.83 11.71
CA ARG A 168 -15.08 24.94 12.91
C ARG A 168 -13.78 24.13 12.81
N VAL A 169 -13.59 23.37 11.73
CA VAL A 169 -12.37 22.62 11.44
C VAL A 169 -11.63 23.31 10.31
N SER A 170 -10.34 23.61 10.50
CA SER A 170 -9.54 24.28 9.48
C SER A 170 -8.65 23.33 8.70
N GLY A 171 -8.42 23.67 7.42
CA GLY A 171 -7.39 23.05 6.60
C GLY A 171 -6.04 23.75 6.83
N TYR A 172 -4.99 22.94 7.03
CA TYR A 172 -3.65 23.42 7.33
C TYR A 172 -2.65 22.89 6.31
N SER A 173 -1.60 23.67 6.06
CA SER A 173 -0.32 23.14 5.61
C SER A 173 0.62 23.02 6.80
N TYR A 174 1.35 21.92 6.90
CA TYR A 174 2.27 21.68 8.01
C TYR A 174 3.50 20.90 7.55
N SER A 175 4.56 20.99 8.35
CA SER A 175 5.74 20.13 8.22
C SER A 175 5.90 19.28 9.47
N TRP A 176 6.26 18.01 9.29
CA TRP A 176 6.50 17.10 10.41
C TRP A 176 7.69 17.57 11.24
N ARG A 177 7.56 17.47 12.58
CA ARG A 177 8.69 17.75 13.47
C ARG A 177 9.75 16.66 13.27
N PRO A 178 11.05 16.99 13.35
CA PRO A 178 12.12 16.01 13.16
C PRO A 178 12.06 14.81 14.12
N ASP A 179 11.44 15.00 15.28
CA ASP A 179 11.27 14.03 16.36
C ASP A 179 9.87 13.38 16.42
N SER A 180 8.89 13.83 15.62
CA SER A 180 7.49 13.37 15.74
C SER A 180 7.15 12.12 14.92
N VAL A 181 7.88 11.85 13.83
CA VAL A 181 7.68 10.65 13.01
C VAL A 181 9.05 10.11 12.63
N GLN A 182 9.22 8.77 12.62
CA GLN A 182 10.46 8.12 12.18
C GLN A 182 11.01 8.83 10.93
N GLY A 183 12.25 9.31 11.02
CA GLY A 183 12.77 10.51 10.35
C GLY A 183 12.75 10.63 8.81
N GLN A 184 11.94 9.85 8.11
CA GLN A 184 11.72 9.91 6.67
C GLN A 184 10.70 10.98 6.24
N LEU A 185 9.82 11.44 7.15
CA LEU A 185 8.82 12.50 6.86
C LEU A 185 9.29 13.90 7.30
N ALA A 186 10.41 13.99 8.01
CA ALA A 186 10.92 15.24 8.56
C ALA A 186 11.20 16.27 7.44
N GLY A 187 10.55 17.44 7.52
CA GLY A 187 10.73 18.55 6.58
C GLY A 187 9.90 18.48 5.30
N GLN A 188 9.07 17.45 5.09
CA GLN A 188 8.09 17.45 3.99
C GLN A 188 6.87 18.30 4.37
N THR A 189 6.41 19.15 3.44
CA THR A 189 5.17 19.91 3.61
C THR A 189 3.98 19.08 3.15
N GLU A 190 3.00 18.93 4.03
CA GLU A 190 1.74 18.24 3.77
C GLU A 190 0.56 19.17 4.02
N TYR A 191 -0.61 18.77 3.54
CA TYR A 191 -1.89 19.43 3.81
C TYR A 191 -2.82 18.47 4.54
N GLY A 192 -3.53 18.97 5.54
CA GLY A 192 -4.45 18.15 6.31
C GLY A 192 -5.21 18.97 7.36
N VAL A 193 -5.70 18.27 8.38
CA VAL A 193 -6.44 18.85 9.51
C VAL A 193 -5.73 18.56 10.83
N ILE A 194 -6.04 19.34 11.85
CA ILE A 194 -5.58 19.08 13.22
C ILE A 194 -6.57 18.11 13.88
N ALA A 195 -6.07 16.97 14.36
CA ALA A 195 -6.91 15.91 14.92
C ALA A 195 -7.75 16.36 16.12
N GLN A 196 -7.26 17.33 16.90
CA GLN A 196 -7.95 17.88 18.06
C GLN A 196 -9.18 18.71 17.67
N GLU A 197 -9.12 19.46 16.56
CA GLU A 197 -10.28 20.19 16.03
C GLU A 197 -11.34 19.22 15.53
N VAL A 198 -10.91 18.19 14.79
CA VAL A 198 -11.80 17.12 14.33
C VAL A 198 -12.41 16.39 15.52
N GLN A 199 -11.65 16.12 16.59
CA GLN A 199 -12.17 15.43 17.78
C GLN A 199 -13.25 16.23 18.50
N ALA A 200 -13.15 17.56 18.52
CA ALA A 200 -14.14 18.42 19.16
C ALA A 200 -15.50 18.37 18.44
N GLU A 201 -15.49 18.25 17.10
CA GLU A 201 -16.71 18.30 16.28
C GLU A 201 -17.22 16.92 15.84
N PHE A 202 -16.31 15.97 15.65
CA PHE A 202 -16.52 14.62 15.12
C PHE A 202 -15.67 13.60 15.90
N PRO A 203 -15.91 13.39 17.21
CA PRO A 203 -15.07 12.52 18.04
C PRO A 203 -14.97 11.09 17.50
N GLU A 204 -16.03 10.56 16.91
CA GLU A 204 -16.11 9.26 16.22
C GLU A 204 -15.15 9.10 15.03
N LEU A 205 -14.67 10.20 14.44
CA LEU A 205 -13.70 10.18 13.36
C LEU A 205 -12.25 10.22 13.86
N VAL A 206 -12.03 10.24 15.16
CA VAL A 206 -10.69 10.31 15.76
C VAL A 206 -10.43 9.09 16.64
N LYS A 207 -9.26 8.48 16.45
CA LYS A 207 -8.77 7.38 17.28
C LYS A 207 -7.45 7.78 17.93
N GLN A 208 -7.24 7.29 19.14
CA GLN A 208 -5.97 7.42 19.84
C GLN A 208 -5.20 6.10 19.73
N ASP A 209 -3.90 6.17 19.50
CA ASP A 209 -3.03 5.00 19.57
C ASP A 209 -2.49 4.74 20.98
N ASP A 210 -1.77 3.62 21.15
CA ASP A 210 -1.23 3.20 22.44
C ASP A 210 -0.20 4.18 23.04
N GLN A 211 0.33 5.10 22.22
CA GLN A 211 1.28 6.13 22.66
C GLN A 211 0.58 7.46 22.97
N GLY A 212 -0.73 7.53 22.78
CA GLY A 212 -1.53 8.71 23.05
C GLY A 212 -1.68 9.67 21.86
N TYR A 213 -1.15 9.35 20.68
CA TYR A 213 -1.31 10.20 19.49
C TYR A 213 -2.67 10.00 18.83
N LEU A 214 -3.26 11.11 18.38
CA LEU A 214 -4.55 11.12 17.70
C LEU A 214 -4.39 10.93 16.18
N ARG A 215 -5.31 10.17 15.59
CA ARG A 215 -5.36 9.84 14.15
C ARG A 215 -6.78 10.08 13.64
N VAL A 216 -6.90 10.70 12.48
CA VAL A 216 -8.19 11.06 11.86
C VAL A 216 -8.58 10.04 10.77
N ASP A 217 -9.83 9.60 10.75
CA ASP A 217 -10.41 8.90 9.59
C ASP A 217 -10.89 9.91 8.54
N TYR A 218 -9.98 10.29 7.65
CA TYR A 218 -10.26 11.21 6.55
C TYR A 218 -11.39 10.75 5.63
N ARG A 219 -11.69 9.44 5.56
CA ARG A 219 -12.79 8.94 4.72
C ARG A 219 -14.15 9.29 5.30
N GLY A 220 -14.24 9.35 6.64
CA GLY A 220 -15.46 9.73 7.33
C GLY A 220 -15.82 11.22 7.16
N LEU A 221 -14.85 12.07 6.80
CA LEU A 221 -15.09 13.48 6.48
C LEU A 221 -15.81 13.67 5.13
N VAL A 222 -15.71 12.71 4.21
CA VAL A 222 -16.34 12.81 2.88
C VAL A 222 -17.86 12.99 2.94
N PRO A 223 -18.64 12.14 3.66
CA PRO A 223 -20.08 12.35 3.78
C PRO A 223 -20.45 13.64 4.54
N VAL A 224 -19.62 14.09 5.50
CA VAL A 224 -19.81 15.38 6.18
C VAL A 224 -19.69 16.54 5.19
N LEU A 225 -18.62 16.54 4.38
CA LEU A 225 -18.41 17.55 3.35
C LEU A 225 -19.54 17.54 2.31
N LEU A 226 -20.02 16.36 1.92
CA LEU A 226 -21.16 16.23 1.00
C LEU A 226 -22.41 16.92 1.54
N GLU A 227 -22.79 16.66 2.80
CA GLU A 227 -23.97 17.29 3.40
C GLU A 227 -23.74 18.79 3.65
N SER A 228 -22.52 19.23 3.98
CA SER A 228 -22.22 20.67 4.10
C SER A 228 -22.43 21.43 2.79
N ILE A 229 -22.13 20.83 1.64
CA ILE A 229 -22.34 21.44 0.33
C ILE A 229 -23.85 21.56 0.04
N LYS A 230 -24.63 20.54 0.39
CA LYS A 230 -26.09 20.58 0.25
C LYS A 230 -26.71 21.66 1.14
N GLU A 231 -26.32 21.71 2.41
CA GLU A 231 -26.76 22.75 3.34
C GLU A 231 -26.38 24.16 2.84
N LEU A 232 -25.16 24.33 2.30
CA LEU A 232 -24.71 25.58 1.70
C LEU A 232 -25.57 25.97 0.49
N ASN A 233 -25.86 25.01 -0.40
CA ASN A 233 -26.70 25.25 -1.58
C ASN A 233 -28.11 25.69 -1.18
N THR A 234 -28.73 25.04 -0.18
CA THR A 234 -30.03 25.45 0.35
C THR A 234 -30.00 26.88 0.91
N ARG A 235 -28.92 27.30 1.58
CA ARG A 235 -28.76 28.68 2.04
C ARG A 235 -28.67 29.66 0.86
N ILE A 236 -27.96 29.30 -0.22
CA ILE A 236 -27.84 30.12 -1.43
C ILE A 236 -29.21 30.29 -2.10
N GLU A 237 -29.93 29.20 -2.37
CA GLU A 237 -31.27 29.25 -2.98
C GLU A 237 -32.25 30.12 -2.17
N ALA A 238 -32.20 30.02 -0.84
CA ALA A 238 -33.03 30.83 0.04
C ALA A 238 -32.65 32.32 0.03
N LEU A 239 -31.39 32.66 -0.26
CA LEU A 239 -30.93 34.04 -0.41
C LEU A 239 -31.31 34.61 -1.78
N GLU A 240 -31.20 33.81 -2.85
CA GLU A 240 -31.57 34.21 -4.21
C GLU A 240 -33.07 34.43 -4.35
N ALA A 241 -33.91 33.62 -3.70
CA ALA A 241 -35.38 33.80 -3.71
C ALA A 241 -35.86 35.07 -2.98
N ARG A 242 -34.98 35.77 -2.26
CA ARG A 242 -35.27 37.04 -1.57
C ARG A 242 -34.86 38.27 -2.37
N GLN A 243 -34.20 38.09 -3.51
CA GLN A 243 -33.79 39.15 -4.44
C GLN A 243 -34.81 39.29 -5.58
#